data_AF-A0A257TMW5-F1
#
_entry.id   AF-A0A257TMW5-F1
#
_cell.length_a   1.000
_cell.length_b   1.000
_cell.length_c   1.000
_cell.angle_alpha   90.00
_cell.angle_beta   90.00
_cell.angle_gamma   90.00
#
_symmetry.space_group_name_H-M   'P 1'
#
loop_
_entity.id
_entity.type
_entity.pdbx_description
1 polymer ?
#
loop_
_entity_poly.entity_id
_entity_poly.type
_entity_poly.pdbx_seq_one_letter_code
_entity_poly.pdbx_strand_id
1 'polypeptide(L)'
;MAVMRPATRPSWRKGMDVPNNSETLVSHRGGRGRSAGRCWATALVLAAAVLGARNAPADEKAAPDKPVEKLNGKLVICGGGVLPVQLRNRFLELAGGAVARVVVVTTASVYADTDKMQAKLAFWHEQKLASLTVLHTRSRQTANEPTFAQPLREATGVWFIGGNQNWLTETYLGTLTEQEIRGVLCRSGVVGGTSAGAAIMSPVMIRRDKPQLEVGPGFGFLPGTVVDQHFLKRNRQGRLLKVLDLYRNLVGLGIDEGTGVVVEGKHISVVGESQVIVCSPATSNGPESVQSLDPGAEADLDELRTLVAQVVTKPQITTSSTVSVSAPAAEQPMPEGVDPPEPAERAARVAQ
;
A
#
# COMPACT_ATOMS: atom_id res chain seq x y z
N MET A 1 -62.75 -4.73 7.83
CA MET A 1 -63.74 -5.52 7.05
C MET A 1 -63.52 -5.25 5.57
N ALA A 2 -63.66 -6.28 4.72
CA ALA A 2 -63.37 -6.39 3.27
C ALA A 2 -61.86 -6.42 2.92
N VAL A 3 -61.18 -7.52 2.58
CA VAL A 3 -61.37 -8.72 1.71
C VAL A 3 -60.93 -8.51 0.25
N MET A 4 -60.02 -9.41 -0.17
CA MET A 4 -59.69 -9.96 -1.50
C MET A 4 -58.48 -9.46 -2.32
N ARG A 5 -57.54 -10.41 -2.49
CA ARG A 5 -56.44 -10.57 -3.49
C ARG A 5 -57.02 -11.13 -4.83
N PRO A 6 -56.21 -11.58 -5.82
CA PRO A 6 -55.13 -10.95 -6.60
C PRO A 6 -55.38 -11.06 -8.13
N ALA A 7 -54.58 -10.40 -8.97
CA ALA A 7 -54.61 -10.59 -10.43
C ALA A 7 -53.41 -11.39 -10.96
N THR A 8 -53.69 -12.19 -11.98
CA THR A 8 -52.95 -13.31 -12.56
C THR A 8 -52.04 -12.91 -13.74
N ARG A 9 -51.08 -13.78 -14.06
CA ARG A 9 -50.24 -13.77 -15.29
C ARG A 9 -51.03 -14.22 -16.53
N PRO A 10 -50.52 -13.90 -17.74
CA PRO A 10 -50.20 -14.92 -18.76
C PRO A 10 -48.84 -14.64 -19.44
N SER A 11 -47.85 -15.54 -19.52
CA SER A 11 -47.65 -16.71 -20.41
C SER A 11 -47.71 -16.42 -21.91
N TRP A 12 -46.57 -16.44 -22.63
CA TRP A 12 -46.41 -17.03 -23.98
C TRP A 12 -44.93 -17.40 -24.23
N ARG A 13 -44.74 -18.58 -24.85
CA ARG A 13 -43.48 -19.24 -25.22
C ARG A 13 -43.01 -18.88 -26.63
N LYS A 14 -41.71 -19.08 -26.88
CA LYS A 14 -41.00 -19.69 -28.05
C LYS A 14 -39.67 -18.92 -28.24
N GLY A 15 -38.49 -19.52 -28.38
CA GLY A 15 -38.09 -20.89 -28.70
C GLY A 15 -37.10 -20.85 -29.87
N MET A 16 -35.82 -21.11 -29.54
CA MET A 16 -34.70 -21.62 -30.36
C MET A 16 -34.22 -20.83 -31.59
N ASP A 17 -32.91 -20.51 -31.62
CA ASP A 17 -31.93 -21.13 -32.54
C ASP A 17 -30.51 -20.58 -32.30
N VAL A 18 -29.55 -21.45 -31.96
CA VAL A 18 -28.11 -21.22 -32.12
C VAL A 18 -27.46 -22.54 -32.55
N PRO A 19 -26.80 -22.61 -33.73
CA PRO A 19 -26.01 -23.77 -34.11
C PRO A 19 -24.58 -23.66 -33.55
N ASN A 20 -24.09 -24.75 -32.96
CA ASN A 20 -22.73 -24.93 -32.51
C ASN A 20 -21.89 -25.52 -33.66
N ASN A 21 -20.82 -24.82 -34.05
CA ASN A 21 -19.88 -25.26 -35.08
C ASN A 21 -18.94 -26.34 -34.51
N SER A 22 -18.86 -27.48 -35.19
CA SER A 22 -17.85 -28.51 -34.97
C SER A 22 -16.55 -28.14 -35.65
N GLU A 23 -15.48 -28.01 -34.87
CA GLU A 23 -14.11 -27.85 -35.35
C GLU A 23 -13.52 -29.15 -35.91
N THR A 24 -12.71 -28.92 -36.93
CA THR A 24 -11.93 -29.80 -37.80
C THR A 24 -10.84 -30.63 -37.11
N LEU A 25 -10.65 -31.86 -37.61
CA LEU A 25 -9.46 -32.69 -37.45
C LEU A 25 -8.88 -33.05 -38.83
N VAL A 26 -7.58 -33.37 -38.86
CA VAL A 26 -6.73 -33.88 -39.98
C VAL A 26 -6.06 -32.73 -40.78
N SER A 27 -4.73 -32.66 -41.03
CA SER A 27 -3.68 -33.68 -41.16
C SER A 27 -2.25 -33.14 -40.92
N HIS A 28 -1.34 -34.08 -40.65
CA HIS A 28 0.11 -33.96 -40.53
C HIS A 28 0.85 -34.15 -41.87
N ARG A 29 2.03 -33.52 -42.01
CA ARG A 29 3.23 -33.81 -42.87
C ARG A 29 3.66 -32.52 -43.59
N GLY A 30 4.93 -32.14 -43.71
CA GLY A 30 6.22 -32.72 -43.36
C GLY A 30 7.33 -31.76 -43.82
N GLY A 31 8.59 -32.07 -43.53
CA GLY A 31 9.73 -31.38 -44.17
C GLY A 31 10.95 -31.20 -43.28
N ARG A 32 11.79 -32.23 -43.21
CA ARG A 32 13.19 -32.13 -42.75
C ARG A 32 14.03 -31.52 -43.87
N GLY A 33 14.91 -30.58 -43.52
CA GLY A 33 16.05 -30.16 -44.35
C GLY A 33 17.29 -30.00 -43.48
N ARG A 34 18.27 -30.89 -43.68
CA ARG A 34 19.61 -30.87 -43.06
C ARG A 34 20.58 -30.13 -43.97
N SER A 35 21.51 -29.34 -43.40
CA SER A 35 22.96 -29.33 -43.69
C SER A 35 23.61 -28.37 -42.68
N ALA A 36 24.59 -28.72 -41.83
CA ALA A 36 25.92 -29.31 -42.02
C ALA A 36 26.91 -28.35 -42.72
N GLY A 37 27.69 -27.63 -41.91
CA GLY A 37 28.91 -26.90 -42.30
C GLY A 37 29.94 -26.99 -41.16
N ARG A 38 31.16 -27.41 -41.50
CA ARG A 38 32.24 -27.94 -40.65
C ARG A 38 33.30 -26.88 -40.28
N CYS A 39 33.95 -27.10 -39.13
CA CYS A 39 35.37 -26.79 -38.76
C CYS A 39 35.80 -25.30 -38.81
N TRP A 40 36.71 -24.76 -37.98
CA TRP A 40 38.11 -25.11 -37.67
C TRP A 40 38.50 -24.50 -36.30
N ALA A 41 39.12 -25.26 -35.41
CA ALA A 41 40.56 -25.19 -35.04
C ALA A 41 40.96 -24.06 -34.04
N THR A 42 41.09 -24.47 -32.78
CA THR A 42 42.22 -24.23 -31.84
C THR A 42 43.14 -23.02 -32.02
N ALA A 43 43.27 -22.24 -30.94
CA ALA A 43 44.55 -21.69 -30.50
C ALA A 43 44.61 -21.64 -28.96
N LEU A 44 45.46 -22.50 -28.40
CA LEU A 44 45.92 -22.52 -27.02
C LEU A 44 47.12 -21.57 -26.89
N VAL A 45 47.11 -20.67 -25.91
CA VAL A 45 48.33 -20.06 -25.37
C VAL A 45 48.34 -20.30 -23.86
N LEU A 46 49.32 -21.09 -23.43
CA LEU A 46 49.73 -21.31 -22.04
C LEU A 46 50.68 -20.19 -21.61
N ALA A 47 50.45 -19.61 -20.44
CA ALA A 47 51.50 -19.01 -19.62
C ALA A 47 51.18 -19.28 -18.14
N ALA A 48 52.19 -19.78 -17.43
CA ALA A 48 52.10 -20.47 -16.15
C ALA A 48 52.48 -19.57 -14.95
N ALA A 49 52.09 -20.07 -13.77
CA ALA A 49 52.56 -19.77 -12.40
C ALA A 49 52.07 -18.44 -11.78
N VAL A 50 51.58 -18.39 -10.53
CA VAL A 50 52.17 -18.89 -9.28
C VAL A 50 51.07 -19.19 -8.24
N LEU A 51 51.24 -20.26 -7.47
CA LEU A 51 50.44 -20.59 -6.28
C LEU A 51 50.51 -19.46 -5.24
N GLY A 52 49.34 -19.04 -4.76
CA GLY A 52 49.20 -18.23 -3.56
C GLY A 52 47.76 -18.29 -3.08
N ALA A 53 47.43 -19.30 -2.29
CA ALA A 53 46.15 -19.37 -1.58
C ALA A 53 46.01 -18.13 -0.69
N ARG A 54 45.15 -17.20 -1.10
CA ARG A 54 44.60 -16.16 -0.25
C ARG A 54 43.12 -16.47 -0.08
N ASN A 55 42.72 -16.77 1.15
CA ASN A 55 41.33 -16.75 1.57
C ASN A 55 40.76 -15.37 1.24
N ALA A 56 39.95 -15.28 0.18
CA ALA A 56 39.13 -14.10 -0.06
C ALA A 56 37.92 -14.18 0.89
N PRO A 57 37.62 -13.12 1.67
CA PRO A 57 36.40 -13.07 2.44
C PRO A 57 35.21 -13.07 1.48
N ALA A 58 34.11 -13.70 1.91
CA ALA A 58 32.87 -13.76 1.15
C ALA A 58 32.45 -12.34 0.75
N ASP A 59 32.46 -12.08 -0.56
CA ASP A 59 31.99 -10.84 -1.15
C ASP A 59 30.49 -10.74 -0.87
N GLU A 60 30.15 -9.85 0.06
CA GLU A 60 28.82 -9.36 0.34
C GLU A 60 28.29 -8.74 -0.96
N LYS A 61 27.52 -9.52 -1.72
CA LYS A 61 26.74 -9.01 -2.85
C LYS A 61 25.72 -8.00 -2.32
N ALA A 62 26.17 -6.77 -2.11
CA ALA A 62 25.31 -5.61 -2.11
C ALA A 62 24.52 -5.66 -3.42
N ALA A 63 23.19 -5.76 -3.29
CA ALA A 63 22.29 -5.65 -4.42
C ALA A 63 22.59 -4.31 -5.14
N PRO A 64 22.56 -4.26 -6.48
CA PRO A 64 22.81 -3.01 -7.18
C PRO A 64 21.75 -1.99 -6.77
N ASP A 65 22.20 -0.84 -6.26
CA ASP A 65 21.38 0.33 -6.00
C ASP A 65 20.66 0.74 -7.30
N LYS A 66 19.42 0.29 -7.48
CA LYS A 66 18.52 0.95 -8.43
C LYS A 66 18.35 2.39 -7.93
N PRO A 67 18.57 3.42 -8.77
CA PRO A 67 18.23 4.78 -8.40
C PRO A 67 16.78 4.81 -7.93
N VAL A 68 16.53 5.31 -6.72
CA VAL A 68 15.18 5.50 -6.21
C VAL A 68 14.48 6.45 -7.18
N GLU A 69 13.50 5.93 -7.93
CA GLU A 69 12.73 6.74 -8.87
C GLU A 69 12.14 7.94 -8.12
N LYS A 70 12.39 9.14 -8.63
CA LYS A 70 11.95 10.37 -7.99
C LYS A 70 10.43 10.45 -8.05
N LEU A 71 9.78 10.27 -6.90
CA LEU A 71 8.33 10.45 -6.76
C LEU A 71 8.01 11.94 -6.86
N ASN A 72 7.47 12.38 -8.01
CA ASN A 72 7.07 13.78 -8.26
C ASN A 72 5.57 14.02 -8.01
N GLY A 73 4.88 13.02 -7.47
CA GLY A 73 3.45 13.04 -7.24
C GLY A 73 3.07 13.77 -5.96
N LYS A 74 1.77 13.77 -5.69
CA LYS A 74 1.17 14.43 -4.54
C LYS A 74 0.56 13.41 -3.61
N LEU A 75 0.49 13.71 -2.31
CA LEU A 75 -0.14 12.83 -1.32
C LEU A 75 -1.30 13.53 -0.62
N VAL A 76 -2.33 12.77 -0.28
CA VAL A 76 -3.46 13.24 0.56
C VAL A 76 -3.70 12.22 1.68
N ILE A 77 -3.27 12.55 2.89
CA ILE A 77 -3.16 11.60 4.00
C ILE A 77 -4.16 11.98 5.09
N CYS A 78 -5.18 11.17 5.34
CA CYS A 78 -6.26 11.46 6.28
C CYS A 78 -6.18 10.59 7.55
N GLY A 79 -6.30 11.21 8.72
CA GLY A 79 -6.19 10.52 10.01
C GLY A 79 -7.33 9.53 10.30
N GLY A 80 -8.48 9.67 9.64
CA GLY A 80 -9.59 8.73 9.79
C GLY A 80 -10.87 9.43 10.21
N GLY A 81 -11.84 8.67 10.69
CA GLY A 81 -13.19 9.18 10.97
C GLY A 81 -13.93 9.49 9.68
N VAL A 82 -14.79 10.51 9.70
CA VAL A 82 -15.45 11.02 8.49
C VAL A 82 -14.42 11.76 7.65
N LEU A 83 -14.29 11.40 6.38
CA LEU A 83 -13.37 12.06 5.45
C LEU A 83 -13.86 13.51 5.19
N PRO A 84 -13.06 14.55 5.51
CA PRO A 84 -13.47 15.94 5.33
C PRO A 84 -13.80 16.25 3.87
N VAL A 85 -14.85 17.06 3.65
CA VAL A 85 -15.28 17.46 2.30
C VAL A 85 -14.17 18.20 1.58
N GLN A 86 -13.50 19.11 2.28
CA GLN A 86 -12.41 19.95 1.78
C GLN A 86 -11.24 19.07 1.32
N LEU A 87 -10.82 18.10 2.14
CA LEU A 87 -9.71 17.19 1.83
C LEU A 87 -10.03 16.27 0.64
N ARG A 88 -11.27 15.79 0.59
CA ARG A 88 -11.77 14.94 -0.50
C ARG A 88 -11.86 15.67 -1.83
N ASN A 89 -12.35 16.92 -1.82
CA ASN A 89 -12.37 17.77 -3.00
C ASN A 89 -10.95 18.09 -3.45
N ARG A 90 -10.03 18.37 -2.52
CA ARG A 90 -8.62 18.58 -2.83
C ARG A 90 -8.00 17.36 -3.50
N PHE A 91 -8.28 16.15 -3.03
CA PHE A 91 -7.82 14.92 -3.72
C PHE A 91 -8.33 14.84 -5.17
N LEU A 92 -9.62 15.10 -5.40
CA LEU A 92 -10.19 15.05 -6.76
C LEU A 92 -9.61 16.11 -7.69
N GLU A 93 -9.39 17.32 -7.18
CA GLU A 93 -8.72 18.40 -7.91
C GLU A 93 -7.30 17.98 -8.32
N LEU A 94 -6.52 17.47 -7.37
CA LEU A 94 -5.15 17.00 -7.62
C LEU A 94 -5.09 15.79 -8.56
N ALA A 95 -6.17 14.99 -8.62
CA ALA A 95 -6.31 13.90 -9.57
C ALA A 95 -6.70 14.36 -10.99
N GLY A 96 -7.01 15.65 -11.20
CA GLY A 96 -7.38 16.22 -12.50
C GLY A 96 -8.87 16.55 -12.67
N GLY A 97 -9.66 16.52 -11.59
CA GLY A 97 -11.08 16.88 -11.63
C GLY A 97 -11.88 16.05 -12.62
N ALA A 98 -12.51 16.69 -13.62
CA ALA A 98 -13.39 16.01 -14.58
C ALA A 98 -12.67 14.98 -15.47
N VAL A 99 -11.37 15.15 -15.72
CA VAL A 99 -10.58 14.22 -16.53
C VAL A 99 -9.89 13.14 -15.67
N ALA A 100 -10.13 13.14 -14.36
CA ALA A 100 -9.48 12.22 -13.44
C ALA A 100 -9.88 10.76 -13.72
N ARG A 101 -8.89 9.88 -13.66
CA ARG A 101 -9.03 8.42 -13.70
C ARG A 101 -8.66 7.91 -12.32
N VAL A 102 -9.66 7.61 -11.50
CA VAL A 102 -9.47 7.28 -10.08
C VAL A 102 -9.58 5.78 -9.85
N VAL A 103 -8.60 5.24 -9.13
CA VAL A 103 -8.65 3.87 -8.60
C VAL A 103 -8.88 3.93 -7.09
N VAL A 104 -9.93 3.28 -6.60
CA VAL A 104 -10.21 3.15 -5.16
C VAL A 104 -9.85 1.74 -4.71
N VAL A 105 -8.89 1.63 -3.79
CA VAL A 105 -8.40 0.35 -3.25
C VAL A 105 -9.14 0.02 -1.96
N THR A 106 -9.89 -1.08 -1.95
CA THR A 106 -10.79 -1.44 -0.84
C THR A 106 -10.26 -2.54 0.10
N THR A 107 -9.09 -3.09 -0.21
CA THR A 107 -8.49 -4.27 0.44
C THR A 107 -8.33 -4.18 1.95
N ALA A 108 -8.10 -2.99 2.51
CA ALA A 108 -8.02 -2.81 3.95
C ALA A 108 -9.34 -3.18 4.66
N SER A 109 -10.49 -3.06 4.00
CA SER A 109 -11.78 -3.25 4.66
C SER A 109 -12.17 -4.72 4.76
N VAL A 110 -12.76 -5.09 5.90
CA VAL A 110 -13.40 -6.40 6.14
C VAL A 110 -14.59 -6.67 5.20
N TYR A 111 -15.15 -5.62 4.59
CA TYR A 111 -16.33 -5.66 3.74
C TYR A 111 -16.00 -5.64 2.24
N ALA A 112 -14.72 -5.70 1.87
CA ALA A 112 -14.29 -5.54 0.48
C ALA A 112 -14.97 -6.50 -0.51
N ASP A 113 -15.27 -7.72 -0.06
CA ASP A 113 -15.95 -8.77 -0.85
C ASP A 113 -17.46 -8.85 -0.60
N THR A 114 -18.06 -7.78 -0.06
CA THR A 114 -19.49 -7.78 0.32
C THR A 114 -20.19 -6.55 -0.21
N ASP A 115 -21.51 -6.65 -0.41
CA ASP A 115 -22.35 -5.53 -0.85
C ASP A 115 -22.31 -4.33 0.11
N LYS A 116 -21.91 -4.54 1.37
CA LYS A 116 -21.70 -3.46 2.34
C LYS A 116 -20.62 -2.46 1.91
N MET A 117 -19.74 -2.82 0.97
CA MET A 117 -18.77 -1.90 0.39
C MET A 117 -19.42 -0.77 -0.41
N GLN A 118 -20.60 -1.00 -1.00
CA GLN A 118 -21.28 -0.01 -1.85
C GLN A 118 -21.55 1.31 -1.10
N ALA A 119 -21.93 1.23 0.18
CA ALA A 119 -22.14 2.42 1.00
C ALA A 119 -20.86 3.26 1.18
N LYS A 120 -19.69 2.61 1.23
CA LYS A 120 -18.38 3.30 1.32
C LYS A 120 -17.92 3.86 -0.03
N LEU A 121 -18.45 3.32 -1.13
CA LEU A 121 -18.12 3.72 -2.49
C LEU A 121 -19.06 4.79 -3.06
N ALA A 122 -20.23 5.00 -2.45
CA ALA A 122 -21.29 5.90 -2.92
C ALA A 122 -20.75 7.28 -3.35
N PHE A 123 -19.98 7.92 -2.49
CA PHE A 123 -19.35 9.21 -2.81
C PHE A 123 -18.57 9.17 -4.13
N TRP A 124 -17.74 8.15 -4.32
CA TRP A 124 -16.86 8.06 -5.49
C TRP A 124 -17.66 7.86 -6.77
N HIS A 125 -18.74 7.08 -6.71
CA HIS A 125 -19.65 6.85 -7.83
C HIS A 125 -20.44 8.10 -8.25
N GLU A 126 -20.67 9.03 -7.32
CA GLU A 126 -21.37 10.30 -7.60
C GLU A 126 -20.47 11.34 -8.31
N GLN A 127 -19.17 11.10 -8.40
CA GLN A 127 -18.22 12.06 -8.97
C GLN A 127 -18.20 11.98 -10.50
N LYS A 128 -18.11 13.16 -11.14
CA LYS A 128 -17.97 13.28 -12.60
C LYS A 128 -16.51 13.03 -13.03
N LEU A 129 -16.07 11.78 -12.97
CA LEU A 129 -14.72 11.33 -13.33
C LEU A 129 -14.69 10.79 -14.77
N ALA A 130 -13.52 10.82 -15.41
CA ALA A 130 -13.33 10.13 -16.68
C ALA A 130 -13.40 8.60 -16.51
N SER A 131 -12.94 8.08 -15.38
CA SER A 131 -13.18 6.69 -14.98
C SER A 131 -13.04 6.50 -13.47
N LEU A 132 -13.81 5.56 -12.94
CA LEU A 132 -13.67 5.04 -11.58
C LEU A 132 -13.49 3.53 -11.64
N THR A 133 -12.42 3.03 -11.04
CA THR A 133 -12.16 1.59 -10.90
C THR A 133 -12.02 1.24 -9.42
N VAL A 134 -12.70 0.20 -8.98
CA VAL A 134 -12.52 -0.36 -7.64
C VAL A 134 -11.55 -1.52 -7.76
N LEU A 135 -10.45 -1.46 -6.99
CA LEU A 135 -9.40 -2.47 -7.03
C LEU A 135 -9.32 -3.20 -5.69
N HIS A 136 -9.40 -4.53 -5.74
CA HIS A 136 -9.32 -5.36 -4.55
C HIS A 136 -8.88 -6.79 -4.87
N THR A 137 -7.92 -7.27 -4.10
CA THR A 137 -7.63 -8.70 -3.91
C THR A 137 -7.04 -8.89 -2.52
N ARG A 138 -7.02 -10.12 -2.00
CA ARG A 138 -6.18 -10.53 -0.86
C ARG A 138 -5.13 -11.57 -1.27
N SER A 139 -4.98 -11.82 -2.57
CA SER A 139 -3.98 -12.72 -3.13
C SER A 139 -2.80 -11.92 -3.64
N ARG A 140 -1.61 -12.19 -3.09
CA ARG A 140 -0.36 -11.59 -3.55
C ARG A 140 -0.03 -11.99 -4.99
N GLN A 141 -0.40 -13.19 -5.41
CA GLN A 141 -0.24 -13.64 -6.79
C GLN A 141 -1.07 -12.77 -7.73
N THR A 142 -2.37 -12.59 -7.44
CA THR A 142 -3.26 -11.73 -8.23
C THR A 142 -2.79 -10.28 -8.24
N ALA A 143 -2.32 -9.76 -7.10
CA ALA A 143 -1.72 -8.42 -7.01
C ALA A 143 -0.48 -8.24 -7.91
N ASN A 144 0.17 -9.32 -8.31
CA ASN A 144 1.32 -9.30 -9.20
C ASN A 144 0.97 -9.57 -10.68
N GLU A 145 -0.31 -9.81 -10.99
CA GLU A 145 -0.78 -10.03 -12.36
C GLU A 145 -0.88 -8.72 -13.13
N PRO A 146 -0.35 -8.63 -14.37
CA PRO A 146 -0.43 -7.42 -15.18
C PRO A 146 -1.86 -6.95 -15.46
N THR A 147 -2.81 -7.88 -15.57
CA THR A 147 -4.24 -7.59 -15.80
C THR A 147 -4.87 -6.91 -14.59
N PHE A 148 -4.52 -7.36 -13.37
CA PHE A 148 -4.99 -6.74 -12.13
C PHE A 148 -4.43 -5.33 -11.95
N ALA A 149 -3.14 -5.13 -12.24
CA ALA A 149 -2.49 -3.83 -12.09
C ALA A 149 -2.79 -2.85 -13.24
N GLN A 150 -3.37 -3.31 -14.37
CA GLN A 150 -3.60 -2.51 -15.58
C GLN A 150 -4.30 -1.17 -15.34
N PRO A 151 -5.35 -1.05 -14.50
CA PRO A 151 -6.04 0.23 -14.29
C PRO A 151 -5.12 1.33 -13.72
N LEU A 152 -4.05 0.97 -13.02
CA LEU A 152 -3.12 1.89 -12.39
C LEU A 152 -2.17 2.57 -13.39
N ARG A 153 -2.01 2.01 -14.60
CA ARG A 153 -1.14 2.57 -15.65
C ARG A 153 -1.63 3.90 -16.19
N GLU A 154 -2.95 4.08 -16.21
CA GLU A 154 -3.62 5.28 -16.69
C GLU A 154 -4.23 6.10 -15.56
N ALA A 155 -4.21 5.59 -14.32
CA ALA A 155 -4.74 6.29 -13.17
C ALA A 155 -3.99 7.61 -12.94
N THR A 156 -4.76 8.64 -12.61
CA THR A 156 -4.28 9.96 -12.17
C THR A 156 -4.45 10.15 -10.67
N GLY A 157 -5.31 9.35 -10.04
CA GLY A 157 -5.52 9.32 -8.60
C GLY A 157 -5.71 7.90 -8.07
N VAL A 158 -5.08 7.58 -6.93
CA VAL A 158 -5.34 6.32 -6.19
C VAL A 158 -5.77 6.66 -4.77
N TRP A 159 -6.87 6.07 -4.32
CA TRP A 159 -7.38 6.27 -2.95
C TRP A 159 -7.44 4.95 -2.17
N PHE A 160 -6.79 4.89 -1.01
CA PHE A 160 -6.86 3.77 -0.07
C PHE A 160 -7.88 4.02 1.03
N ILE A 161 -8.87 3.13 1.18
CA ILE A 161 -9.84 3.24 2.27
C ILE A 161 -9.26 2.75 3.61
N GLY A 162 -9.99 3.03 4.70
CA GLY A 162 -9.66 2.54 6.03
C GLY A 162 -10.01 1.06 6.27
N GLY A 163 -9.38 0.48 7.30
CA GLY A 163 -9.57 -0.92 7.69
C GLY A 163 -8.32 -1.47 8.39
N ASN A 164 -7.80 -2.60 7.93
CA ASN A 164 -6.54 -3.19 8.39
C ASN A 164 -5.39 -2.87 7.41
N GLN A 165 -4.43 -2.05 7.84
CA GLN A 165 -3.27 -1.67 7.04
C GLN A 165 -2.32 -2.83 6.73
N ASN A 166 -2.32 -3.88 7.55
CA ASN A 166 -1.50 -5.07 7.30
C ASN A 166 -1.92 -5.76 6.00
N TRP A 167 -3.22 -5.84 5.72
CA TRP A 167 -3.72 -6.44 4.48
C TRP A 167 -3.26 -5.69 3.23
N LEU A 168 -3.08 -4.36 3.30
CA LEU A 168 -2.55 -3.59 2.17
C LEU A 168 -1.09 -3.97 1.88
N THR A 169 -0.25 -4.02 2.92
CA THR A 169 1.18 -4.29 2.75
C THR A 169 1.48 -5.76 2.47
N GLU A 170 0.81 -6.69 3.15
CA GLU A 170 0.91 -8.14 2.89
C GLU A 170 0.52 -8.47 1.44
N THR A 171 -0.53 -7.84 0.93
CA THR A 171 -1.03 -8.07 -0.44
C THR A 171 -0.16 -7.38 -1.49
N TYR A 172 0.14 -6.08 -1.33
CA TYR A 172 0.65 -5.26 -2.44
C TYR A 172 2.13 -4.90 -2.35
N LEU A 173 2.74 -4.82 -1.17
CA LEU A 173 4.12 -4.32 -1.03
C LEU A 173 5.09 -5.16 -1.86
N GLY A 174 5.86 -4.55 -2.77
CA GLY A 174 6.81 -5.27 -3.63
C GLY A 174 6.17 -6.07 -4.76
N THR A 175 4.87 -5.91 -5.02
CA THR A 175 4.19 -6.48 -6.20
C THR A 175 4.13 -5.46 -7.33
N LEU A 176 3.76 -5.92 -8.53
CA LEU A 176 3.49 -5.06 -9.67
C LEU A 176 2.43 -3.99 -9.36
N THR A 177 1.42 -4.31 -8.54
CA THR A 177 0.42 -3.32 -8.12
C THR A 177 1.04 -2.14 -7.39
N GLU A 178 1.93 -2.38 -6.41
CA GLU A 178 2.62 -1.29 -5.69
C GLU A 178 3.58 -0.51 -6.60
N GLN A 179 4.25 -1.19 -7.54
CA GLN A 179 5.07 -0.55 -8.56
C GLN A 179 4.24 0.39 -9.46
N GLU A 180 3.06 -0.04 -9.90
CA GLU A 180 2.19 0.78 -10.76
C GLU A 180 1.55 1.94 -9.97
N ILE A 181 1.27 1.78 -8.67
CA ILE A 181 0.89 2.88 -7.76
C ILE A 181 2.03 3.91 -7.65
N ARG A 182 3.28 3.48 -7.51
CA ARG A 182 4.43 4.40 -7.61
C ARG A 182 4.50 5.08 -8.97
N GLY A 183 4.20 4.36 -10.04
CA GLY A 183 4.07 4.90 -11.38
C GLY A 183 3.09 6.08 -11.46
N VAL A 184 1.96 6.04 -10.74
CA VAL A 184 1.02 7.17 -10.63
C VAL A 184 1.73 8.41 -10.05
N LEU A 185 2.52 8.24 -8.99
CA LEU A 185 3.31 9.34 -8.41
C LEU A 185 4.42 9.82 -9.36
N CYS A 186 5.14 8.91 -10.04
CA CYS A 186 6.16 9.28 -11.02
C CYS A 186 5.58 10.13 -12.15
N ARG A 187 4.32 9.87 -12.55
CA ARG A 187 3.56 10.65 -13.54
C ARG A 187 2.86 11.89 -12.95
N SER A 188 3.28 12.36 -11.77
CA SER A 188 2.75 13.56 -11.09
C SER A 188 1.28 13.46 -10.65
N GLY A 189 0.71 12.26 -10.61
CA GLY A 189 -0.62 11.99 -10.07
C GLY A 189 -0.66 12.08 -8.55
N VAL A 190 -1.81 11.73 -7.96
CA VAL A 190 -2.04 11.80 -6.52
C VAL A 190 -2.31 10.42 -5.91
N VAL A 191 -1.72 10.15 -4.76
CA VAL A 191 -2.05 8.97 -3.94
C VAL A 191 -2.56 9.44 -2.59
N GLY A 192 -3.76 9.01 -2.22
CA GLY A 192 -4.39 9.38 -0.97
C GLY A 192 -4.88 8.19 -0.18
N GLY A 193 -5.13 8.39 1.11
CA GLY A 193 -5.67 7.34 1.94
C GLY A 193 -6.11 7.81 3.32
N THR A 194 -7.03 7.05 3.92
CA THR A 194 -7.57 7.35 5.25
C THR A 194 -7.34 6.20 6.23
N SER A 195 -7.02 6.51 7.49
CA SER A 195 -6.81 5.51 8.54
C SER A 195 -5.74 4.48 8.12
N ALA A 196 -6.10 3.22 7.85
CA ALA A 196 -5.18 2.23 7.29
C ALA A 196 -4.42 2.71 6.03
N GLY A 197 -5.12 3.41 5.13
CA GLY A 197 -4.52 4.01 3.95
C GLY A 197 -3.53 5.13 4.26
N ALA A 198 -3.65 5.82 5.40
CA ALA A 198 -2.67 6.82 5.84
C ALA A 198 -1.41 6.16 6.42
N ALA A 199 -1.57 5.08 7.20
CA ALA A 199 -0.46 4.39 7.86
C ALA A 199 0.56 3.79 6.89
N ILE A 200 0.13 3.39 5.68
CA ILE A 200 1.02 2.81 4.66
C ILE A 200 1.88 3.85 3.93
N MET A 201 1.62 5.15 4.11
CA MET A 201 2.29 6.19 3.33
C MET A 201 3.77 6.34 3.69
N SER A 202 4.15 6.04 4.94
CA SER A 202 5.53 6.10 5.41
C SER A 202 6.30 4.80 5.16
N PRO A 203 7.65 4.84 5.12
CA PRO A 203 8.48 3.63 4.97
C PRO A 203 8.37 2.70 6.18
N VAL A 204 8.24 3.26 7.38
CA VAL A 204 7.92 2.53 8.60
C VAL A 204 6.43 2.68 8.89
N MET A 205 5.74 1.57 9.07
CA MET A 205 4.30 1.50 9.35
C MET A 205 4.05 0.86 10.71
N ILE A 206 3.19 1.48 11.52
CA ILE A 206 2.71 0.90 12.77
C ILE A 206 1.66 -0.17 12.45
N ARG A 207 2.04 -1.44 12.60
CA ARG A 207 1.17 -2.61 12.32
C ARG A 207 0.16 -2.83 13.45
N ARG A 208 0.63 -2.70 14.69
CA ARG A 208 -0.15 -2.93 15.90
C ARG A 208 0.49 -2.23 17.10
N ASP A 209 -0.30 -1.94 18.13
CA ASP A 209 0.17 -1.31 19.38
C ASP A 209 0.03 -2.21 20.61
N LYS A 210 -0.92 -3.15 20.60
CA LYS A 210 -1.23 -4.04 21.72
C LYS A 210 -1.29 -5.51 21.25
N PRO A 211 -0.83 -6.50 22.05
CA PRO A 211 -0.26 -6.35 23.40
C PRO A 211 1.15 -5.72 23.40
N GLN A 212 1.84 -5.73 22.26
CA GLN A 212 3.12 -5.08 22.05
C GLN A 212 3.08 -4.22 20.79
N LEU A 213 3.88 -3.14 20.78
CA LEU A 213 4.13 -2.31 19.61
C LEU A 213 4.84 -3.13 18.54
N GLU A 214 4.23 -3.21 17.36
CA GLU A 214 4.79 -3.83 16.17
C GLU A 214 4.83 -2.84 15.03
N VAL A 215 5.98 -2.78 14.38
CA VAL A 215 6.25 -1.98 13.18
C VAL A 215 6.60 -2.92 12.03
N GLY A 216 6.42 -2.43 10.81
CA GLY A 216 6.83 -3.14 9.61
C GLY A 216 6.98 -2.17 8.44
N PRO A 217 7.31 -2.67 7.24
CA PRO A 217 7.43 -1.81 6.08
C PRO A 217 6.04 -1.30 5.64
N GLY A 218 5.94 0.00 5.40
CA GLY A 218 4.87 0.60 4.61
C GLY A 218 5.29 0.74 3.15
N PHE A 219 4.47 1.40 2.33
CA PHE A 219 4.82 1.68 0.94
C PHE A 219 5.84 2.81 0.80
N GLY A 220 6.06 3.66 1.82
CA GLY A 220 7.13 4.66 1.77
C GLY A 220 7.00 5.67 0.63
N PHE A 221 5.79 6.11 0.33
CA PHE A 221 5.53 7.22 -0.60
C PHE A 221 5.94 8.57 0.00
N LEU A 222 5.96 8.68 1.34
CA LEU A 222 6.45 9.83 2.09
C LEU A 222 7.72 9.43 2.85
N PRO A 223 8.92 9.53 2.23
CA PRO A 223 10.17 9.13 2.88
C PRO A 223 10.50 10.00 4.10
N GLY A 224 11.37 9.52 5.00
CA GLY A 224 11.82 10.31 6.16
C GLY A 224 10.74 10.63 7.20
N THR A 225 9.58 9.98 7.14
CA THR A 225 8.48 10.15 8.10
C THR A 225 7.98 8.80 8.64
N VAL A 226 7.21 8.86 9.72
CA VAL A 226 6.29 7.82 10.15
C VAL A 226 4.91 8.45 10.40
N VAL A 227 3.88 7.91 9.76
CA VAL A 227 2.51 8.40 9.89
C VAL A 227 1.73 7.59 10.91
N ASP A 228 1.08 8.29 11.83
CA ASP A 228 0.05 7.73 12.71
C ASP A 228 -1.29 8.45 12.48
N GLN A 229 -2.38 7.75 12.73
CA GLN A 229 -3.76 8.08 12.35
C GLN A 229 -4.68 7.92 13.57
N HIS A 230 -5.90 8.47 13.54
CA HIS A 230 -6.82 8.58 14.68
C HIS A 230 -6.11 9.10 15.94
N PHE A 231 -5.18 10.04 15.76
CA PHE A 231 -4.05 10.21 16.66
C PHE A 231 -4.46 10.70 18.05
N LEU A 232 -5.10 11.88 18.13
CA LEU A 232 -5.57 12.43 19.40
C LEU A 232 -6.76 11.63 19.91
N LYS A 233 -7.71 11.28 19.01
CA LYS A 233 -8.90 10.49 19.35
C LYS A 233 -8.59 9.20 20.13
N ARG A 234 -7.46 8.56 19.84
CA ARG A 234 -7.04 7.29 20.46
C ARG A 234 -5.81 7.42 21.36
N ASN A 235 -5.42 8.64 21.72
CA ASN A 235 -4.28 8.93 22.59
C ASN A 235 -2.97 8.22 22.13
N ARG A 236 -2.62 8.38 20.86
CA ARG A 236 -1.54 7.62 20.20
C ARG A 236 -0.16 8.29 20.25
N GLN A 237 -0.02 9.41 20.94
CA GLN A 237 1.28 10.08 21.08
C GLN A 237 2.35 9.17 21.68
N GLY A 238 2.02 8.47 22.78
CA GLY A 238 2.99 7.61 23.44
C GLY A 238 3.52 6.48 22.56
N ARG A 239 2.70 5.92 21.65
CA ARG A 239 3.19 4.87 20.73
C ARG A 239 4.00 5.43 19.58
N LEU A 240 3.67 6.63 19.08
CA LEU A 240 4.44 7.27 18.03
C LEU A 240 5.84 7.66 18.52
N LEU A 241 5.95 8.21 19.73
CA LEU A 241 7.25 8.52 20.35
C LEU A 241 8.12 7.28 20.52
N LYS A 242 7.54 6.15 20.96
CA LYS A 242 8.26 4.85 21.01
C LYS A 242 8.78 4.39 19.64
N VAL A 243 8.05 4.66 18.56
CA VAL A 243 8.54 4.35 17.21
C VAL A 243 9.69 5.28 16.85
N LEU A 244 9.60 6.57 17.18
CA LEU A 244 10.69 7.52 16.94
C LEU A 244 11.95 7.19 17.75
N ASP A 245 11.82 6.60 18.94
CA ASP A 245 12.96 6.07 19.69
C ASP A 245 13.71 4.97 18.94
N LEU A 246 12.99 4.14 18.19
CA LEU A 246 13.56 3.06 17.35
C LEU A 246 14.08 3.58 16.00
N TYR A 247 13.43 4.61 15.44
CA TYR A 247 13.72 5.17 14.11
C TYR A 247 14.02 6.66 14.22
N ARG A 248 15.17 6.97 14.83
CA ARG A 248 15.60 8.33 15.19
C ARG A 248 15.87 9.26 14.01
N ASN A 249 15.85 8.74 12.78
CA ASN A 249 16.01 9.49 11.54
C ASN A 249 14.67 9.88 10.89
N LEU A 250 13.53 9.62 11.54
CA LEU A 250 12.19 9.93 11.04
C LEU A 250 11.54 11.09 11.81
N VAL A 251 10.65 11.80 11.13
CA VAL A 251 9.66 12.70 11.74
C VAL A 251 8.33 11.97 11.90
N GLY A 252 7.71 12.08 13.07
CA GLY A 252 6.37 11.54 13.30
C GLY A 252 5.29 12.52 12.88
N LEU A 253 4.31 12.07 12.09
CA LEU A 253 3.11 12.81 11.75
C LEU A 253 1.89 12.09 12.34
N GLY A 254 1.39 12.57 13.47
CA GLY A 254 0.17 12.09 14.12
C GLY A 254 -1.05 12.88 13.63
N ILE A 255 -1.83 12.29 12.73
CA ILE A 255 -2.98 12.94 12.08
C ILE A 255 -4.28 12.53 12.80
N ASP A 256 -5.04 13.50 13.28
CA ASP A 256 -6.29 13.22 14.00
C ASP A 256 -7.48 12.92 13.05
N GLU A 257 -8.59 12.42 13.63
CA GLU A 257 -9.83 12.22 12.87
C GLU A 257 -10.36 13.52 12.27
N GLY A 258 -11.03 13.43 11.12
CA GLY A 258 -11.58 14.60 10.43
C GLY A 258 -10.51 15.59 9.94
N THR A 259 -9.26 15.15 9.85
CA THR A 259 -8.10 15.97 9.46
C THR A 259 -7.20 15.20 8.52
N GLY A 260 -6.52 15.91 7.64
CA GLY A 260 -5.49 15.34 6.79
C GLY A 260 -4.41 16.33 6.40
N VAL A 261 -3.39 15.78 5.78
CA VAL A 261 -2.24 16.49 5.23
C VAL A 261 -2.24 16.34 3.72
N VAL A 262 -2.07 17.43 3.02
CA VAL A 262 -1.78 17.46 1.57
C VAL A 262 -0.29 17.70 1.40
N VAL A 263 0.39 16.85 0.62
CA VAL A 263 1.83 16.94 0.36
C VAL A 263 2.06 17.21 -1.12
N GLU A 264 2.74 18.30 -1.43
CA GLU A 264 3.11 18.71 -2.79
C GLU A 264 4.60 19.03 -2.84
N GLY A 265 5.40 18.06 -3.29
CA GLY A 265 6.86 18.12 -3.16
C GLY A 265 7.27 18.13 -1.69
N LYS A 266 7.87 19.23 -1.23
CA LYS A 266 8.25 19.43 0.17
C LYS A 266 7.21 20.21 0.98
N HIS A 267 6.21 20.78 0.31
CA HIS A 267 5.18 21.58 0.99
C HIS A 267 4.11 20.68 1.60
N ILE A 268 3.73 20.99 2.84
CA ILE A 268 2.68 20.33 3.60
C ILE A 268 1.62 21.36 3.97
N SER A 269 0.35 21.05 3.72
CA SER A 269 -0.78 21.85 4.17
C SER A 269 -1.76 20.99 4.98
N VAL A 270 -2.22 21.51 6.12
CA VAL A 270 -3.20 20.82 6.98
C VAL A 270 -4.61 21.22 6.59
N VAL A 271 -5.49 20.24 6.38
CA VAL A 271 -6.88 20.45 5.96
C VAL A 271 -7.82 19.60 6.82
N GLY A 272 -8.87 20.20 7.35
CA GLY A 272 -9.91 19.51 8.11
C GLY A 272 -10.32 20.26 9.37
N GLU A 273 -10.73 19.53 10.39
CA GLU A 273 -11.42 20.06 11.57
C GLU A 273 -10.63 19.95 12.88
N SER A 274 -9.55 19.16 12.90
CA SER A 274 -8.66 18.94 14.06
C SER A 274 -7.20 19.15 13.62
N GLN A 275 -6.25 18.62 14.39
CA GLN A 275 -4.83 18.95 14.28
C GLN A 275 -3.98 17.81 13.71
N VAL A 276 -2.82 18.20 13.19
CA VAL A 276 -1.71 17.30 12.90
C VAL A 276 -0.61 17.55 13.91
N ILE A 277 -0.24 16.51 14.67
CA ILE A 277 0.83 16.58 15.65
C ILE A 277 2.13 16.12 14.99
N VAL A 278 3.12 17.00 14.95
CA VAL A 278 4.47 16.71 14.51
C VAL A 278 5.31 16.33 15.72
N CYS A 279 5.84 15.11 15.71
CA CYS A 279 6.74 14.61 16.74
C CYS A 279 8.16 14.47 16.18
N SER A 280 9.16 14.95 16.92
CA SER A 280 10.58 14.68 16.66
C SER A 280 11.19 13.97 17.86
N PRO A 281 12.04 12.94 17.65
CA PRO A 281 12.71 12.28 18.76
C PRO A 281 13.63 13.25 19.51
N ALA A 282 13.97 12.92 20.75
CA ALA A 282 15.01 13.65 21.47
C ALA A 282 16.33 13.63 20.69
N THR A 283 17.14 14.67 20.86
CA THR A 283 18.44 14.83 20.19
C THR A 283 19.54 15.01 21.23
N SER A 284 20.82 14.98 20.83
CA SER A 284 21.90 15.37 21.76
C SER A 284 21.83 16.85 22.18
N ASN A 285 21.04 17.66 21.48
CA ASN A 285 20.96 19.11 21.62
C ASN A 285 19.62 19.57 22.22
N GLY A 286 18.70 18.66 22.56
CA GLY A 286 17.41 19.01 23.12
C GLY A 286 16.49 17.81 23.34
N PRO A 287 15.42 17.99 24.14
CA PRO A 287 14.43 16.95 24.38
C PRO A 287 13.66 16.59 23.10
N GLU A 288 12.82 15.56 23.18
CA GLU A 288 11.82 15.31 22.15
C GLU A 288 10.93 16.55 21.97
N SER A 289 10.43 16.74 20.75
CA SER A 289 9.54 17.85 20.42
C SER A 289 8.19 17.33 19.95
N VAL A 290 7.13 17.98 20.42
CA VAL A 290 5.74 17.73 20.01
C VAL A 290 5.13 19.09 19.69
N GLN A 291 4.84 19.32 18.42
CA GLN A 291 4.24 20.54 17.92
C GLN A 291 2.90 20.22 17.25
N SER A 292 1.93 21.10 17.42
CA SER A 292 0.67 21.01 16.69
C SER A 292 0.66 21.91 15.46
N LEU A 293 0.07 21.42 14.38
CA LEU A 293 -0.29 22.17 13.19
C LEU A 293 -1.83 22.17 13.08
N ASP A 294 -2.42 23.36 13.18
CA ASP A 294 -3.86 23.58 13.05
C ASP A 294 -4.31 23.55 11.58
N PRO A 295 -5.62 23.38 11.30
CA PRO A 295 -6.15 23.53 9.94
C PRO A 295 -5.74 24.84 9.28
N GLY A 296 -5.31 24.76 8.03
CA GLY A 296 -4.77 25.91 7.29
C GLY A 296 -3.29 26.19 7.54
N ALA A 297 -2.66 25.50 8.50
CA ALA A 297 -1.21 25.60 8.67
C ALA A 297 -0.47 25.00 7.46
N GLU A 298 0.64 25.64 7.12
CA GLU A 298 1.58 25.22 6.10
C GLU A 298 2.95 24.97 6.73
N ALA A 299 3.68 23.97 6.22
CA ALA A 299 5.01 23.62 6.68
C ALA A 299 5.89 23.09 5.53
N ASP A 300 7.21 23.16 5.71
CA ASP A 300 8.18 22.52 4.83
C ASP A 300 8.68 21.20 5.43
N LEU A 301 8.51 20.11 4.72
CA LEU A 301 8.86 18.77 5.17
C LEU A 301 10.37 18.62 5.42
N ASP A 302 11.23 19.33 4.68
CA ASP A 302 12.67 19.29 4.91
C ASP A 302 13.05 20.06 6.17
N GLU A 303 12.34 21.13 6.54
CA GLU A 303 12.51 21.80 7.82
C GLU A 303 12.09 20.91 8.99
N LEU A 304 10.92 20.26 8.87
CA LEU A 304 10.46 19.28 9.86
C LEU A 304 11.48 18.15 10.03
N ARG A 305 12.13 17.71 8.95
CA ARG A 305 13.19 16.70 8.98
C ARG A 305 14.53 17.23 9.48
N THR A 306 14.85 18.51 9.28
CA THR A 306 16.13 19.09 9.70
C THR A 306 16.24 19.13 11.23
N LEU A 307 15.11 19.29 11.93
CA LEU A 307 15.02 19.05 13.38
C LEU A 307 15.53 17.65 13.77
N VAL A 308 15.39 16.67 12.87
CA VAL A 308 15.80 15.27 13.05
C VAL A 308 17.21 14.98 12.48
N ALA A 309 17.63 15.61 11.39
CA ALA A 309 18.93 15.33 10.73
C ALA A 309 20.15 15.68 11.61
N GLN A 310 20.04 16.66 12.51
CA GLN A 310 21.09 16.99 13.49
C GLN A 310 21.40 15.83 14.48
N VAL A 311 20.54 14.80 14.53
CA VAL A 311 20.67 13.62 15.40
C VAL A 311 21.69 12.61 14.85
N VAL A 312 21.76 12.44 13.52
CA VAL A 312 22.46 11.30 12.89
C VAL A 312 23.96 11.55 12.72
N THR A 313 24.42 12.80 12.70
CA THR A 313 25.81 13.17 12.40
C THR A 313 26.79 13.01 13.58
N LYS A 314 26.37 12.53 14.75
CA LYS A 314 27.25 12.32 15.91
C LYS A 314 27.35 10.82 16.23
N PRO A 315 28.55 10.20 16.31
CA PRO A 315 28.67 8.76 16.49
C PRO A 315 28.02 8.32 17.80
N GLN A 316 27.10 7.35 17.74
CA GLN A 316 26.48 6.73 18.91
C GLN A 316 27.20 5.40 19.20
N ILE A 317 27.81 5.29 20.37
CA ILE A 317 28.32 4.03 20.92
C ILE A 317 27.09 3.21 21.36
N THR A 318 26.78 2.14 20.63
CA THR A 318 25.58 1.32 20.86
C THR A 318 25.78 0.33 22.00
N THR A 319 24.93 0.41 23.03
CA THR A 319 24.62 -0.74 23.90
C THR A 319 23.31 -1.38 23.45
N SER A 320 23.38 -2.70 23.21
CA SER A 320 22.36 -3.56 22.62
C SER A 320 21.06 -3.64 23.44
N SER A 321 19.94 -3.32 22.80
CA SER A 321 18.58 -3.69 23.22
C SER A 321 17.95 -4.54 22.11
N THR A 322 17.67 -5.81 22.37
CA THR A 322 17.07 -6.74 21.41
C THR A 322 15.59 -6.42 21.17
N VAL A 323 15.24 -6.04 19.94
CA VAL A 323 13.87 -5.95 19.42
C VAL A 323 13.78 -6.88 18.20
N SER A 324 12.73 -7.70 18.16
CA SER A 324 12.49 -8.67 17.10
C SER A 324 11.93 -7.99 15.85
N VAL A 325 12.72 -7.95 14.79
CA VAL A 325 12.29 -7.66 13.41
C VAL A 325 11.75 -8.96 12.81
N SER A 326 10.46 -9.02 12.46
CA SER A 326 9.92 -10.17 11.72
C SER A 326 9.88 -9.87 10.22
N ALA A 327 10.54 -10.72 9.44
CA ALA A 327 10.35 -10.79 7.99
C ALA A 327 8.96 -11.39 7.67
N PRO A 328 8.38 -11.09 6.50
CA PRO A 328 7.13 -11.72 6.09
C PRO A 328 7.33 -13.24 6.00
N ALA A 329 6.44 -13.99 6.65
CA ALA A 329 6.49 -15.45 6.63
C ALA A 329 6.24 -15.97 5.21
N ALA A 330 7.13 -16.82 4.71
CA ALA A 330 6.84 -17.66 3.56
C ALA A 330 5.78 -18.70 3.99
N GLU A 331 4.67 -18.77 3.26
CA GLU A 331 3.61 -19.76 3.49
C GLU A 331 4.17 -21.18 3.37
N GLN A 332 3.96 -21.98 4.42
CA GLN A 332 3.98 -23.44 4.29
C GLN A 332 2.61 -23.92 3.80
N PRO A 333 2.54 -24.99 2.98
CA PRO A 333 1.28 -25.47 2.46
C PRO A 333 0.40 -26.02 3.59
N MET A 334 -0.90 -25.70 3.53
CA MET A 334 -1.92 -26.27 4.42
C MET A 334 -2.03 -27.78 4.21
N PRO A 335 -2.14 -28.60 5.28
CA PRO A 335 -2.51 -30.00 5.13
C PRO A 335 -3.98 -30.13 4.73
N GLU A 336 -4.24 -30.98 3.73
CA GLU A 336 -5.58 -31.35 3.30
C GLU A 336 -6.34 -32.12 4.40
N GLY A 337 -7.63 -31.81 4.55
CA GLY A 337 -8.62 -32.73 5.11
C GLY A 337 -8.90 -32.59 6.61
N VAL A 338 -9.68 -31.57 6.99
CA VAL A 338 -10.60 -31.66 8.15
C VAL A 338 -11.84 -30.83 7.83
N ASP A 339 -13.00 -31.47 7.80
CA ASP A 339 -14.30 -30.80 7.61
C ASP A 339 -14.58 -29.79 8.75
N PRO A 340 -15.20 -28.63 8.47
CA PRO A 340 -15.55 -27.66 9.49
C PRO A 340 -16.76 -28.14 10.34
N PRO A 341 -16.77 -27.91 11.66
CA PRO A 341 -17.93 -28.21 12.50
C PRO A 341 -19.08 -27.20 12.29
N GLU A 342 -20.32 -27.68 12.43
CA GLU A 342 -21.57 -26.94 12.24
C GLU A 342 -21.75 -25.72 13.16
N PRO A 343 -22.56 -24.71 12.74
CA PRO A 343 -22.66 -23.43 13.41
C PRO A 343 -23.75 -23.41 14.50
N ALA A 344 -23.40 -23.79 15.74
CA ALA A 344 -24.30 -23.57 16.88
C ALA A 344 -23.63 -23.14 18.21
N GLU A 345 -22.31 -23.12 18.35
CA GLU A 345 -21.66 -22.80 19.65
C GLU A 345 -20.64 -21.67 19.57
N ARG A 346 -21.05 -20.50 19.05
CA ARG A 346 -20.23 -19.27 19.13
C ARG A 346 -20.87 -18.12 19.89
N ALA A 347 -21.90 -18.41 20.67
CA ALA A 347 -22.62 -17.44 21.50
C ALA A 347 -22.53 -17.75 23.00
N ALA A 348 -21.32 -18.00 23.52
CA ALA A 348 -21.08 -18.02 24.97
C ALA A 348 -19.57 -17.98 25.29
N ARG A 349 -18.87 -16.88 24.96
CA ARG A 349 -17.53 -16.57 25.51
C ARG A 349 -17.09 -15.14 25.18
N VAL A 350 -17.94 -14.16 25.50
CA VAL A 350 -17.53 -12.77 25.74
C VAL A 350 -18.42 -12.23 26.86
N ALA A 351 -18.12 -12.63 28.08
CA ALA A 351 -18.57 -11.98 29.32
C ALA A 351 -17.73 -12.55 30.47
N GLN A 352 -16.50 -12.06 30.60
CA GLN A 352 -15.74 -11.92 31.85
C GLN A 352 -14.55 -10.99 31.60
#